data_AF-A0A526YXA2-F1
#
_entry.id   AF-A0A526YXA2-F1
#
_cell.length_a   1.000
_cell.length_b   1.000
_cell.length_c   1.000
_cell.angle_alpha   90.00
_cell.angle_beta   90.00
_cell.angle_gamma   90.00
#
_symmetry.space_group_name_H-M   'P 1'
#
loop_
_entity.id
_entity.type
_entity.pdbx_description
1 polymer ?
#
loop_
_entity_poly.entity_id
_entity_poly.type
_entity_poly.pdbx_seq_one_letter_code
_entity_poly.pdbx_strand_id
1 'polypeptide(L)'
;MALDGDMAPRASRLSETLFSEPRTRDGRRLLALPGVVAIAGALVTAAISFAILVGATPITPDERTTLALIAVNAAFILFLIALVGREVHRIVMARRRGKAASRLHVRIVAMFALVAAIPAIMVAIIASITLDIGLDRWFEIRTKTIVNSSLSIADAYVQENARNLQGTTLSMAYDLDASRTLYGLDRTGFLDLMNKEAVGRSLAHAALIRSDGSFVMSAKTDADFAMPEPPEGAMSGAADGRPVLIEPKTRNIMGAIVKLREIEGLYLYTIRLVDPEVIKARQIVRSNSDEYRGLEDSRRTSQVAFALPYL
;
A
#
# COMPACT_ATOMS: atom_id res chain seq x y z
N MET A 1 -56.85 -20.97 -110.19
CA MET A 1 -56.92 -19.55 -109.77
C MET A 1 -57.34 -19.55 -108.31
N ALA A 2 -56.36 -19.52 -107.42
CA ALA A 2 -56.54 -19.46 -105.97
C ALA A 2 -55.46 -18.50 -105.46
N LEU A 3 -55.88 -17.35 -104.95
CA LEU A 3 -55.07 -16.34 -104.26
C LEU A 3 -55.89 -16.00 -103.00
N ASP A 4 -55.39 -16.28 -101.81
CA ASP A 4 -54.31 -15.58 -101.08
C ASP A 4 -54.93 -14.55 -100.14
N GLY A 5 -54.56 -14.64 -98.87
CA GLY A 5 -55.12 -13.83 -97.79
C GLY A 5 -55.36 -14.64 -96.51
N ASP A 6 -54.29 -15.18 -95.92
CA ASP A 6 -54.31 -15.38 -94.48
C ASP A 6 -53.09 -14.72 -93.83
N MET A 7 -53.42 -13.94 -92.81
CA MET A 7 -52.57 -13.02 -92.08
C MET A 7 -51.93 -13.76 -90.91
N ALA A 8 -50.61 -13.75 -90.82
CA ALA A 8 -49.91 -14.02 -89.57
C ALA A 8 -48.67 -13.12 -89.43
N PRO A 9 -48.75 -12.03 -88.65
CA PRO A 9 -47.57 -11.27 -88.28
C PRO A 9 -46.82 -11.94 -87.11
N ARG A 10 -45.51 -12.02 -87.32
CA ARG A 10 -44.38 -12.15 -86.37
C ARG A 10 -44.74 -12.09 -84.88
N ALA A 11 -44.32 -13.14 -84.16
CA ALA A 11 -44.20 -13.18 -82.70
C ALA A 11 -43.45 -11.94 -82.16
N SER A 12 -44.19 -11.06 -81.48
CA SER A 12 -43.67 -9.99 -80.65
C SER A 12 -43.18 -10.57 -79.33
N ARG A 13 -41.92 -10.25 -78.98
CA ARG A 13 -41.29 -10.61 -77.72
C ARG A 13 -42.01 -9.90 -76.57
N LEU A 14 -42.86 -10.61 -75.83
CA LEU A 14 -43.31 -10.22 -74.51
C LEU A 14 -42.40 -10.88 -73.47
N SER A 15 -41.29 -10.22 -73.17
CA SER A 15 -40.60 -10.40 -71.88
C SER A 15 -40.87 -9.14 -71.07
N GLU A 16 -42.09 -9.05 -70.56
CA GLU A 16 -42.50 -8.07 -69.55
C GLU A 16 -41.62 -8.22 -68.31
N THR A 17 -40.87 -7.17 -68.03
CA THR A 17 -40.27 -6.88 -66.74
C THR A 17 -41.39 -6.63 -65.72
N LEU A 18 -41.87 -7.67 -65.05
CA LEU A 18 -42.74 -7.56 -63.89
C LEU A 18 -42.07 -8.30 -62.73
N PHE A 19 -42.13 -7.69 -61.55
CA PHE A 19 -41.44 -8.04 -60.28
C PHE A 19 -40.08 -7.37 -60.04
N SER A 20 -40.09 -6.04 -59.99
CA SER A 20 -39.25 -5.31 -59.05
C SER A 20 -39.88 -5.37 -57.65
N GLU A 21 -39.50 -6.38 -56.85
CA GLU A 21 -39.75 -6.34 -55.40
C GLU A 21 -38.94 -5.18 -54.79
N PRO A 22 -39.55 -4.27 -54.02
CA PRO A 22 -38.77 -3.36 -53.20
C PRO A 22 -38.17 -4.19 -52.06
N ARG A 23 -36.87 -4.49 -52.14
CA ARG A 23 -36.05 -4.90 -50.99
C ARG A 23 -36.16 -3.79 -49.94
N THR A 24 -37.11 -3.92 -49.03
CA THR A 24 -37.16 -3.14 -47.80
C THR A 24 -35.92 -3.54 -47.00
N ARG A 25 -34.83 -2.78 -47.21
CA ARG A 25 -33.60 -2.92 -46.46
C ARG A 25 -33.95 -2.73 -44.99
N ASP A 26 -33.70 -3.81 -44.27
CA ASP A 26 -33.97 -4.06 -42.87
C ASP A 26 -33.24 -3.04 -41.97
N GLY A 27 -33.83 -1.84 -41.80
CA GLY A 27 -33.31 -0.75 -40.97
C GLY A 27 -33.23 -1.07 -39.46
N ARG A 28 -33.62 -2.29 -39.06
CA ARG A 28 -33.54 -2.78 -37.68
C ARG A 28 -32.13 -3.19 -37.26
N ARG A 29 -31.23 -3.54 -38.19
CA ARG A 29 -29.84 -3.94 -37.87
C ARG A 29 -28.97 -2.79 -37.37
N LEU A 30 -29.27 -1.55 -37.77
CA LEU A 30 -28.47 -0.37 -37.40
C LEU A 30 -28.70 0.10 -35.95
N LEU A 31 -29.84 -0.23 -35.35
CA LEU A 31 -30.17 0.15 -33.96
C LEU A 31 -29.57 -0.79 -32.90
N ALA A 32 -29.15 -2.00 -33.26
CA ALA A 32 -28.52 -2.95 -32.33
C ALA A 32 -27.00 -2.74 -32.17
N LEU A 33 -26.34 -2.17 -33.19
CA LEU A 33 -24.90 -1.89 -33.20
C LEU A 33 -24.40 -1.03 -32.03
N PRO A 34 -25.03 0.10 -31.65
CA PRO A 34 -24.51 0.93 -30.56
C PRO A 34 -24.53 0.23 -29.20
N GLY A 35 -25.51 -0.64 -28.95
CA GLY A 35 -25.57 -1.41 -27.70
C GLY A 35 -24.46 -2.45 -27.59
N VAL A 36 -24.18 -3.19 -28.68
CA VAL A 36 -23.11 -4.19 -28.71
C VAL A 36 -21.73 -3.53 -28.55
N VAL A 37 -21.49 -2.40 -29.22
CA VAL A 37 -20.24 -1.64 -29.08
C VAL A 37 -20.06 -1.13 -27.65
N ALA A 38 -21.12 -0.65 -27.02
CA ALA A 38 -21.07 -0.18 -25.63
C ALA A 38 -20.72 -1.31 -24.64
N ILE A 39 -21.35 -2.49 -24.80
CA ILE A 39 -21.07 -3.66 -23.97
C ILE A 39 -19.63 -4.14 -24.17
N ALA A 40 -19.18 -4.26 -25.42
CA ALA A 40 -17.80 -4.66 -25.71
C ALA A 40 -16.78 -3.65 -25.15
N GLY A 41 -17.05 -2.35 -25.29
CA GLY A 41 -16.22 -1.29 -24.73
C GLY A 41 -16.14 -1.33 -23.20
N ALA A 42 -17.27 -1.53 -22.54
CA ALA A 42 -17.34 -1.69 -21.08
C ALA A 42 -16.56 -2.93 -20.60
N LEU A 43 -16.73 -4.08 -21.27
CA LEU A 43 -16.00 -5.31 -20.93
C LEU A 43 -14.49 -5.16 -21.11
N VAL A 44 -14.04 -4.55 -22.20
CA VAL A 44 -12.61 -4.30 -22.45
C VAL A 44 -12.05 -3.35 -21.40
N THR A 45 -12.80 -2.29 -21.08
CA THR A 45 -12.38 -1.30 -20.07
C THR A 45 -12.31 -1.91 -18.68
N ALA A 46 -13.29 -2.72 -18.29
CA ALA A 46 -13.28 -3.45 -17.03
C ALA A 46 -12.10 -4.43 -16.96
N ALA A 47 -11.82 -5.17 -18.04
CA ALA A 47 -10.69 -6.10 -18.10
C ALA A 47 -9.33 -5.37 -17.99
N ILE A 48 -9.16 -4.25 -18.68
CA ILE A 48 -7.96 -3.41 -18.57
C ILE A 48 -7.82 -2.86 -17.15
N SER A 49 -8.91 -2.35 -16.58
CA SER A 49 -8.92 -1.80 -15.22
C SER A 49 -8.52 -2.86 -14.20
N PHE A 50 -9.08 -4.07 -14.31
CA PHE A 50 -8.73 -5.21 -13.47
C PHE A 50 -7.26 -5.61 -13.62
N ALA A 51 -6.73 -5.69 -14.84
CA ALA A 51 -5.33 -6.02 -15.08
C ALA A 51 -4.37 -4.98 -14.47
N ILE A 52 -4.73 -3.69 -14.50
CA ILE A 52 -3.96 -2.62 -13.86
C ILE A 52 -4.03 -2.75 -12.34
N LEU A 53 -5.22 -2.93 -11.77
CA LEU A 53 -5.44 -3.01 -10.32
C LEU A 53 -4.75 -4.22 -9.68
N VAL A 54 -4.68 -5.37 -10.38
CA VAL A 54 -4.00 -6.58 -9.90
C VAL A 54 -2.48 -6.54 -10.14
N GLY A 55 -1.96 -5.49 -10.79
CA GLY A 55 -0.53 -5.35 -11.06
C GLY A 55 -0.01 -6.27 -12.17
N ALA A 56 -0.90 -6.78 -13.04
CA ALA A 56 -0.52 -7.55 -14.21
C ALA A 56 0.01 -6.66 -15.35
N THR A 57 0.05 -5.34 -15.15
CA THR A 57 0.57 -4.35 -16.11
C THR A 57 1.70 -3.52 -15.48
N PRO A 58 2.57 -2.88 -16.29
CA PRO A 58 3.64 -2.02 -15.78
C PRO A 58 3.15 -0.72 -15.12
N ILE A 59 1.85 -0.43 -15.16
CA ILE A 59 1.25 0.79 -14.62
C ILE A 59 1.06 0.59 -13.12
N THR A 60 1.71 1.41 -12.30
CA THR A 60 1.47 1.44 -10.86
C THR A 60 0.10 2.07 -10.58
N PRO A 61 -0.81 1.36 -9.87
CA PRO A 61 -2.10 1.91 -9.47
C PRO A 61 -1.90 2.94 -8.34
N ASP A 62 -1.57 4.16 -8.72
CA ASP A 62 -1.53 5.32 -7.84
C ASP A 62 -2.95 5.91 -7.64
N GLU A 63 -3.14 6.81 -6.68
CA GLU A 63 -4.46 7.37 -6.31
C GLU A 63 -5.19 7.97 -7.52
N ARG A 64 -4.47 8.78 -8.31
CA ARG A 64 -5.02 9.42 -9.52
C ARG A 64 -5.42 8.39 -10.58
N THR A 65 -4.59 7.36 -10.78
CA THR A 65 -4.85 6.29 -11.74
C THR A 65 -6.08 5.49 -11.31
N THR A 66 -6.17 5.13 -10.04
CA THR A 66 -7.30 4.42 -9.45
C THR A 66 -8.59 5.22 -9.61
N LEU A 67 -8.58 6.52 -9.26
CA LEU A 67 -9.76 7.38 -9.38
C LEU A 67 -10.20 7.56 -10.84
N ALA A 68 -9.24 7.67 -11.77
CA ALA A 68 -9.54 7.71 -13.20
C ALA A 68 -10.18 6.40 -13.68
N LEU A 69 -9.67 5.23 -13.27
CA LEU A 69 -10.28 3.93 -13.61
C LEU A 69 -11.70 3.83 -13.05
N ILE A 70 -11.93 4.26 -11.81
CA ILE A 70 -13.28 4.30 -11.22
C ILE A 70 -14.20 5.19 -12.06
N ALA A 71 -13.76 6.41 -12.39
CA ALA A 71 -14.56 7.36 -13.15
C ALA A 71 -14.94 6.82 -14.54
N VAL A 72 -14.00 6.18 -15.24
CA VAL A 72 -14.25 5.59 -16.56
C VAL A 72 -15.22 4.41 -16.47
N ASN A 73 -15.02 3.49 -15.52
CA ASN A 73 -15.96 2.37 -15.33
C ASN A 73 -17.36 2.87 -14.93
N ALA A 74 -17.43 3.87 -14.03
CA ALA A 74 -18.69 4.49 -13.63
C ALA A 74 -19.42 5.13 -14.83
N ALA A 75 -18.69 5.79 -15.72
CA ALA A 75 -19.27 6.37 -16.93
C ALA A 75 -19.86 5.29 -17.86
N PHE A 76 -19.16 4.16 -18.05
CA PHE A 76 -19.69 3.04 -18.83
C PHE A 76 -20.92 2.41 -18.18
N ILE A 77 -20.91 2.19 -16.87
CA ILE A 77 -22.06 1.65 -16.12
C ILE A 77 -23.27 2.58 -16.28
N LEU A 78 -23.10 3.88 -16.06
CA LEU A 78 -24.19 4.86 -16.24
C LEU A 78 -24.72 4.88 -17.67
N PHE A 79 -23.84 4.77 -18.66
CA PHE A 79 -24.23 4.70 -20.07
C PHE A 79 -25.04 3.44 -20.39
N LEU A 80 -24.61 2.28 -19.88
CA LEU A 80 -25.33 1.01 -20.04
C LEU A 80 -26.70 1.06 -19.35
N ILE A 81 -26.78 1.59 -18.12
CA ILE A 81 -28.04 1.79 -17.40
C ILE A 81 -28.99 2.66 -18.21
N ALA A 82 -28.51 3.76 -18.80
CA ALA A 82 -29.32 4.63 -19.65
C ALA A 82 -29.82 3.91 -20.91
N LEU A 83 -28.98 3.09 -21.54
CA LEU A 83 -29.33 2.31 -22.73
C LEU A 83 -30.39 1.25 -22.43
N VAL A 84 -30.20 0.49 -21.34
CA VAL A 84 -31.18 -0.49 -20.85
C VAL A 84 -32.49 0.20 -20.47
N GLY A 85 -32.43 1.30 -19.72
CA GLY A 85 -33.59 2.08 -19.31
C GLY A 85 -34.40 2.61 -20.51
N ARG A 86 -33.71 3.07 -21.56
CA ARG A 86 -34.36 3.51 -22.82
C ARG A 86 -35.08 2.36 -23.53
N GLU A 87 -34.48 1.17 -23.56
CA GLU A 87 -35.11 0.00 -24.19
C GLU A 87 -36.31 -0.49 -23.38
N VAL A 88 -36.20 -0.56 -22.06
CA VAL A 88 -37.31 -0.87 -21.15
C VAL A 88 -38.45 0.13 -21.34
N HIS A 89 -38.16 1.44 -21.37
CA HIS A 89 -39.17 2.47 -21.61
C HIS A 89 -39.89 2.29 -22.96
N ARG A 90 -39.13 1.98 -24.03
CA ARG A 90 -39.72 1.70 -25.35
C ARG A 90 -40.65 0.49 -25.32
N ILE A 91 -40.25 -0.59 -24.65
CA ILE A 91 -41.07 -1.80 -24.49
C ILE A 91 -42.36 -1.50 -23.71
N VAL A 92 -42.27 -0.74 -22.61
CA VAL A 92 -43.43 -0.35 -21.79
C VAL A 92 -44.39 0.54 -22.59
N MET A 93 -43.88 1.49 -23.37
CA MET A 93 -44.71 2.35 -24.22
C MET A 93 -45.36 1.58 -25.39
N ALA A 94 -44.67 0.62 -25.99
CA ALA A 94 -45.23 -0.27 -27.01
C ALA A 94 -46.39 -1.12 -26.44
N ARG A 95 -46.29 -1.55 -25.17
CA ARG A 95 -47.36 -2.22 -24.45
C ARG A 95 -48.58 -1.32 -24.25
N ARG A 96 -48.38 -0.05 -23.85
CA ARG A 96 -49.47 0.92 -23.65
C ARG A 96 -50.23 1.25 -24.94
N ARG A 97 -49.56 1.23 -26.10
CA ARG A 97 -50.16 1.55 -27.42
C ARG A 97 -50.83 0.38 -28.15
N GLY A 98 -51.02 -0.78 -27.50
CA GLY A 98 -51.99 -1.80 -27.95
C GLY A 98 -51.67 -2.61 -29.23
N LYS A 99 -50.42 -2.67 -29.71
CA LYS A 99 -50.09 -3.51 -30.88
C LYS A 99 -50.19 -5.01 -30.55
N ALA A 100 -51.19 -5.70 -31.11
CA ALA A 100 -51.52 -7.11 -30.82
C ALA A 100 -50.34 -8.10 -31.05
N ALA A 101 -49.49 -7.87 -32.06
CA ALA A 101 -48.32 -8.70 -32.35
C ALA A 101 -47.16 -8.60 -31.33
N SER A 102 -47.19 -7.61 -30.42
CA SER A 102 -46.08 -7.31 -29.49
C SER A 102 -46.09 -8.16 -28.21
N ARG A 103 -47.20 -8.82 -27.88
CA ARG A 103 -47.40 -9.43 -26.55
C ARG A 103 -46.55 -10.69 -26.35
N LEU A 104 -46.41 -11.52 -27.38
CA LEU A 104 -45.63 -12.76 -27.30
C LEU A 104 -44.12 -12.46 -27.23
N HIS A 105 -43.63 -11.58 -28.10
CA HIS A 105 -42.21 -11.19 -28.12
C HIS A 105 -41.76 -10.59 -26.78
N VAL A 106 -42.58 -9.72 -26.17
CA VAL A 106 -42.27 -9.12 -24.87
C VAL A 106 -42.27 -10.15 -23.75
N ARG A 107 -43.21 -11.11 -23.74
CA ARG A 107 -43.24 -12.18 -22.74
C ARG A 107 -42.00 -13.07 -22.83
N ILE A 108 -41.60 -13.45 -24.04
CA ILE A 108 -40.39 -14.25 -24.29
C ILE A 108 -39.14 -13.49 -23.86
N VAL A 109 -38.99 -12.24 -24.28
CA VAL A 109 -37.83 -11.40 -23.90
C VAL A 109 -37.76 -11.19 -22.38
N ALA A 110 -38.90 -10.98 -21.71
CA ALA A 110 -38.95 -10.81 -20.27
C ALA A 110 -38.57 -12.09 -19.51
N MET A 111 -39.06 -13.27 -19.94
CA MET A 111 -38.66 -14.55 -19.34
C MET A 111 -37.17 -14.81 -19.55
N PHE A 112 -36.65 -14.55 -20.74
CA PHE A 112 -35.23 -14.73 -21.06
C PHE A 112 -34.34 -13.79 -20.22
N ALA A 113 -34.73 -12.52 -20.11
CA ALA A 113 -34.02 -11.54 -19.29
C ALA A 113 -34.02 -11.94 -17.80
N LEU A 114 -35.15 -12.41 -17.26
CA LEU A 114 -35.25 -12.87 -15.88
C LEU A 114 -34.32 -14.07 -15.60
N VAL A 115 -34.36 -15.07 -16.48
CA VAL A 115 -33.55 -16.30 -16.36
C VAL A 115 -32.05 -15.99 -16.49
N ALA A 116 -31.68 -15.00 -17.32
CA ALA A 116 -30.28 -14.57 -17.45
C ALA A 116 -29.81 -13.67 -16.30
N ALA A 117 -30.66 -12.77 -15.79
CA ALA A 117 -30.28 -11.77 -14.80
C ALA A 117 -30.11 -12.36 -13.39
N ILE A 118 -30.98 -13.29 -12.98
CA ILE A 118 -30.94 -13.83 -11.61
C ILE A 118 -29.58 -14.48 -11.28
N PRO A 119 -29.04 -15.41 -12.10
CA PRO A 119 -27.74 -16.02 -11.82
C PRO A 119 -26.60 -15.01 -11.87
N ALA A 120 -26.65 -14.03 -12.80
CA ALA A 120 -25.62 -13.00 -12.91
C ALA A 120 -25.55 -12.13 -11.64
N ILE A 121 -26.70 -11.70 -11.12
CA ILE A 121 -26.78 -10.93 -9.87
C ILE A 121 -26.25 -11.75 -8.68
N MET A 122 -26.61 -13.03 -8.61
CA MET A 122 -26.09 -13.90 -7.55
C MET A 122 -24.56 -14.03 -7.59
N VAL A 123 -24.00 -14.26 -8.79
CA VAL A 123 -22.54 -14.35 -8.96
C VAL A 123 -21.87 -13.03 -8.57
N ALA A 124 -22.43 -11.88 -8.96
CA ALA A 124 -21.91 -10.57 -8.57
C ALA A 124 -21.89 -10.38 -7.04
N ILE A 125 -22.98 -10.73 -6.35
CA ILE A 125 -23.06 -10.62 -4.89
C ILE A 125 -22.03 -11.53 -4.20
N ILE A 126 -21.96 -12.81 -4.60
CA ILE A 126 -21.03 -13.76 -4.00
C ILE A 126 -19.58 -13.35 -4.28
N ALA A 127 -19.27 -12.90 -5.50
CA ALA A 127 -17.95 -12.42 -5.85
C ALA A 127 -17.55 -11.19 -5.01
N SER A 128 -18.45 -10.21 -4.86
CA SER A 128 -18.20 -9.02 -4.02
C SER A 128 -17.93 -9.40 -2.57
N ILE A 129 -18.77 -10.25 -1.96
CA ILE A 129 -18.59 -10.70 -0.58
C ILE A 129 -17.29 -11.48 -0.42
N THR A 130 -16.99 -12.39 -1.35
CA THR A 130 -15.78 -13.21 -1.30
C THR A 130 -14.53 -12.36 -1.46
N LEU A 131 -14.58 -11.35 -2.33
CA LEU A 131 -13.50 -10.41 -2.55
C LEU A 131 -13.27 -9.55 -1.30
N ASP A 132 -14.33 -8.97 -0.73
CA ASP A 132 -14.26 -8.14 0.48
C ASP A 132 -13.64 -8.94 1.65
N ILE A 133 -14.17 -10.13 1.93
CA ILE A 133 -13.68 -10.99 3.02
C ILE A 133 -12.26 -11.51 2.74
N GLY A 134 -11.96 -11.85 1.47
CA GLY A 134 -10.68 -12.39 1.04
C GLY A 134 -9.56 -11.36 1.14
N LEU A 135 -9.79 -10.15 0.63
CA LEU A 135 -8.84 -9.04 0.66
C LEU A 135 -8.64 -8.54 2.10
N ASP A 136 -9.69 -8.34 2.88
CA ASP A 136 -9.59 -7.87 4.27
C ASP A 136 -8.75 -8.85 5.13
N ARG A 137 -9.01 -10.16 5.04
CA ARG A 137 -8.25 -11.14 5.85
C ARG A 137 -6.80 -11.31 5.42
N TRP A 138 -6.51 -11.25 4.12
CA TRP A 138 -5.15 -11.42 3.62
C TRP A 138 -4.26 -10.20 3.84
N PHE A 139 -4.80 -8.98 3.69
CA PHE A 139 -4.02 -7.75 3.77
C PHE A 139 -4.03 -7.07 5.15
N GLU A 140 -5.12 -7.15 5.92
CA GLU A 140 -5.23 -6.45 7.22
C GLU A 140 -4.50 -7.20 8.34
N ILE A 141 -4.57 -8.54 8.36
CA ILE A 141 -4.05 -9.34 9.48
C ILE A 141 -2.54 -9.61 9.34
N ARG A 142 -2.06 -10.02 8.15
CA ARG A 142 -0.65 -10.39 7.98
C ARG A 142 0.26 -9.18 7.98
N THR A 143 -0.10 -8.12 7.26
CA THR A 143 0.75 -6.93 7.14
C THR A 143 0.86 -6.20 8.48
N LYS A 144 -0.25 -5.96 9.17
CA LYS A 144 -0.28 -5.31 10.50
C LYS A 144 0.48 -6.13 11.54
N THR A 145 0.34 -7.45 11.53
CA THR A 145 1.06 -8.33 12.46
C THR A 145 2.56 -8.34 12.19
N ILE A 146 2.99 -8.41 10.92
CA ILE A 146 4.42 -8.41 10.56
C ILE A 146 5.06 -7.07 10.92
N VAL A 147 4.44 -5.94 10.56
CA VAL A 147 4.93 -4.59 10.88
C VAL A 147 5.04 -4.39 12.39
N ASN A 148 3.99 -4.71 13.16
CA ASN A 148 4.02 -4.56 14.62
C ASN A 148 5.04 -5.49 15.29
N SER A 149 5.17 -6.74 14.82
CA SER A 149 6.15 -7.69 15.36
C SER A 149 7.58 -7.23 15.05
N SER A 150 7.84 -6.70 13.85
CA SER A 150 9.15 -6.14 13.48
C SER A 150 9.49 -4.91 14.32
N LEU A 151 8.53 -4.03 14.62
CA LEU A 151 8.74 -2.89 15.51
C LEU A 151 9.10 -3.36 16.92
N SER A 152 8.34 -4.32 17.44
CA SER A 152 8.59 -4.89 18.78
C SER A 152 9.97 -5.53 18.89
N ILE A 153 10.46 -6.20 17.84
CA ILE A 153 11.80 -6.79 17.81
C ILE A 153 12.87 -5.70 17.81
N ALA A 154 12.70 -4.66 16.98
CA ALA A 154 13.66 -3.56 16.92
C ALA A 154 13.74 -2.79 18.25
N ASP A 155 12.59 -2.50 18.88
CA ASP A 155 12.55 -1.87 20.20
C ASP A 155 13.18 -2.77 21.27
N ALA A 156 12.92 -4.09 21.24
CA ALA A 156 13.55 -5.03 22.16
C ALA A 156 15.07 -5.08 22.00
N TYR A 157 15.58 -5.03 20.76
CA TYR A 157 17.03 -5.00 20.49
C TYR A 157 17.68 -3.71 21.02
N VAL A 158 17.05 -2.56 20.81
CA VAL A 158 17.55 -1.28 21.35
C VAL A 158 17.52 -1.32 22.88
N GLN A 159 16.46 -1.85 23.49
CA GLN A 159 16.34 -1.93 24.94
C GLN A 159 17.33 -2.93 25.56
N GLU A 160 17.65 -4.02 24.85
CA GLU A 160 18.66 -4.97 25.29
C GLU A 160 20.07 -4.38 25.20
N ASN A 161 20.39 -3.68 24.10
CA ASN A 161 21.65 -2.94 24.00
C ASN A 161 21.76 -1.85 25.08
N ALA A 162 20.66 -1.19 25.41
CA ALA A 162 20.57 -0.22 26.49
C ALA A 162 20.96 -0.84 27.84
N ARG A 163 20.32 -1.95 28.22
CA ARG A 163 20.64 -2.67 29.46
C ARG A 163 22.09 -3.15 29.49
N ASN A 164 22.57 -3.70 28.37
CA ASN A 164 23.94 -4.18 28.25
C ASN A 164 24.97 -3.06 28.36
N LEU A 165 24.72 -1.91 27.72
CA LEU A 165 25.58 -0.73 27.87
C LEU A 165 25.55 -0.24 29.31
N GLN A 166 24.37 -0.11 29.91
CA GLN A 166 24.22 0.33 31.30
C GLN A 166 25.04 -0.53 32.28
N GLY A 167 24.94 -1.86 32.16
CA GLY A 167 25.73 -2.80 32.98
C GLY A 167 27.22 -2.70 32.71
N THR A 168 27.61 -2.53 31.43
CA THR A 168 29.00 -2.35 31.01
C THR A 168 29.60 -1.08 31.61
N THR A 169 28.91 0.06 31.51
CA THR A 169 29.31 1.35 32.06
C THR A 169 29.42 1.30 33.57
N LEU A 170 28.45 0.67 34.24
CA LEU A 170 28.46 0.55 35.68
C LEU A 170 29.63 -0.30 36.17
N SER A 171 29.86 -1.47 35.55
CA SER A 171 31.01 -2.31 35.87
C SER A 171 32.33 -1.60 35.62
N MET A 172 32.49 -0.90 34.48
CA MET A 172 33.69 -0.11 34.21
C MET A 172 33.88 1.01 35.26
N ALA A 173 32.80 1.68 35.68
CA ALA A 173 32.86 2.69 36.75
C ALA A 173 33.37 2.08 38.07
N TYR A 174 32.93 0.88 38.44
CA TYR A 174 33.44 0.16 39.61
C TYR A 174 34.95 -0.13 39.50
N ASP A 175 35.42 -0.58 38.34
CA ASP A 175 36.83 -0.92 38.13
C ASP A 175 37.74 0.33 38.12
N LEU A 176 37.25 1.44 37.56
CA LEU A 176 37.92 2.73 37.61
C LEU A 176 37.95 3.33 39.02
N ASP A 177 36.84 3.22 39.79
CA ASP A 177 36.76 3.64 41.19
C ASP A 177 37.76 2.85 42.05
N ALA A 178 37.86 1.53 41.87
CA ALA A 178 38.83 0.67 42.55
C ALA A 178 40.28 1.07 42.26
N SER A 179 40.51 1.71 41.12
CA SER A 179 41.81 2.21 40.67
C SER A 179 42.03 3.71 41.01
N ARG A 180 41.29 4.29 41.96
CA ARG A 180 41.44 5.68 42.43
C ARG A 180 42.88 6.08 42.73
N THR A 181 43.65 5.22 43.39
CA THR A 181 45.05 5.52 43.73
C THR A 181 45.91 5.72 42.49
N LEU A 182 45.68 4.91 41.45
CA LEU A 182 46.36 5.05 40.16
C LEU A 182 45.98 6.37 39.49
N TYR A 183 44.70 6.76 39.53
CA TYR A 183 44.24 8.06 39.03
C TYR A 183 44.98 9.24 39.70
N GLY A 184 45.26 9.15 41.00
CA GLY A 184 45.97 10.20 41.73
C GLY A 184 47.48 10.26 41.44
N LEU A 185 48.13 9.10 41.31
CA LEU A 185 49.59 8.98 41.24
C LEU A 185 50.15 8.92 39.81
N ASP A 186 49.45 8.26 38.88
CA ASP A 186 49.88 8.08 37.50
C ASP A 186 48.69 8.17 36.52
N ARG A 187 48.53 9.37 35.95
CA ARG A 187 47.48 9.67 34.96
C ARG A 187 47.66 8.92 33.65
N THR A 188 48.90 8.63 33.26
CA THR A 188 49.19 7.93 32.01
C THR A 188 48.84 6.45 32.15
N GLY A 189 49.24 5.83 33.26
CA GLY A 189 48.84 4.45 33.59
C GLY A 189 47.32 4.30 33.74
N PHE A 190 46.64 5.27 34.34
CA PHE A 190 45.18 5.26 34.41
C PHE A 190 44.52 5.37 33.02
N LEU A 191 45.07 6.19 32.12
CA LEU A 191 44.59 6.27 30.74
C LEU A 191 44.80 4.95 29.98
N ASP A 192 45.92 4.25 30.19
CA ASP A 192 46.16 2.93 29.61
C ASP A 192 45.16 1.88 30.11
N LEU A 193 44.86 1.88 31.42
CA LEU A 193 43.78 1.07 31.98
C LEU A 193 42.44 1.38 31.32
N MET A 194 42.08 2.67 31.19
CA MET A 194 40.83 3.07 30.56
C MET A 194 40.75 2.64 29.09
N ASN A 195 41.86 2.70 28.34
CA ASN A 195 41.93 2.21 26.96
C ASN A 195 41.64 0.71 26.91
N LYS A 196 42.27 -0.09 27.78
CA LYS A 196 42.07 -1.54 27.86
C LYS A 196 40.64 -1.90 28.22
N GLU A 197 40.05 -1.21 29.20
CA GLU A 197 38.65 -1.39 29.59
C GLU A 197 37.70 -1.04 28.43
N ALA A 198 37.94 0.07 27.73
CA ALA A 198 37.09 0.49 26.62
C ALA A 198 37.13 -0.50 25.44
N VAL A 199 38.33 -0.91 25.03
CA VAL A 199 38.52 -1.89 23.94
C VAL A 199 37.98 -3.26 24.34
N GLY A 200 38.31 -3.75 25.54
CA GLY A 200 37.87 -5.05 26.04
C GLY A 200 36.35 -5.19 26.19
N ARG A 201 35.64 -4.07 26.40
CA ARG A 201 34.18 -4.01 26.50
C ARG A 201 33.48 -3.66 25.20
N SER A 202 34.24 -3.58 24.10
CA SER A 202 33.75 -3.18 22.77
C SER A 202 32.97 -1.86 22.82
N LEU A 203 33.49 -0.89 23.57
CA LEU A 203 32.96 0.47 23.59
C LEU A 203 33.52 1.23 22.41
N ALA A 204 32.66 1.98 21.71
CA ALA A 204 33.10 2.92 20.69
C ALA A 204 33.89 4.06 21.34
N HIS A 205 33.46 4.52 22.51
CA HIS A 205 34.22 5.48 23.31
C HIS A 205 33.97 5.30 24.81
N ALA A 206 34.94 5.72 25.61
CA ALA A 206 34.79 5.92 27.04
C ALA A 206 35.55 7.18 27.44
N ALA A 207 34.95 8.04 28.26
CA ALA A 207 35.59 9.27 28.72
C ALA A 207 35.18 9.61 30.14
N LEU A 208 36.08 10.26 30.86
CA LEU A 208 35.78 10.95 32.11
C LEU A 208 35.41 12.39 31.80
N ILE A 209 34.25 12.79 32.29
CA ILE A 209 33.71 14.14 32.12
C ILE A 209 33.42 14.75 33.49
N ARG A 210 33.46 16.07 33.58
CA ARG A 210 33.00 16.81 34.77
C ARG A 210 31.50 17.04 34.72
N SER A 211 30.94 17.54 35.83
CA SER A 211 29.52 17.92 35.93
C SER A 211 29.06 18.95 34.88
N ASP A 212 29.97 19.75 34.34
CA ASP A 212 29.71 20.73 33.26
C ASP A 212 29.76 20.11 31.85
N GLY A 213 30.02 18.80 31.73
CA GLY A 213 30.17 18.10 30.46
C GLY A 213 31.56 18.19 29.83
N SER A 214 32.50 18.92 30.45
CA SER A 214 33.87 19.04 29.93
C SER A 214 34.63 17.71 30.03
N PHE A 215 35.32 17.34 28.95
CA PHE A 215 36.14 16.14 28.91
C PHE A 215 37.43 16.33 29.71
N VAL A 216 37.69 15.39 30.62
CA VAL A 216 38.92 15.32 31.43
C VAL A 216 39.92 14.35 30.81
N MET A 217 39.42 13.20 30.39
CA MET A 217 40.23 12.11 29.84
C MET A 217 39.35 11.28 28.92
N SER A 218 39.88 10.85 27.77
CA SER A 218 39.17 9.99 26.83
C SER A 218 40.02 8.79 26.49
N ALA A 219 39.42 7.61 26.56
CA ALA A 219 40.02 6.39 26.06
C ALA A 219 40.21 6.49 24.54
N LYS A 220 41.30 5.89 24.06
CA LYS A 220 41.58 5.66 22.64
C LYS A 220 41.04 4.29 22.26
N THR A 221 40.18 4.29 21.26
CA THR A 221 39.50 3.13 20.67
C THR A 221 39.63 3.20 19.15
N ASP A 222 39.22 2.14 18.45
CA ASP A 222 39.24 2.09 16.98
C ASP A 222 38.03 2.78 16.32
N ALA A 223 37.26 3.58 17.08
CA ALA A 223 36.11 4.29 16.54
C ALA A 223 36.55 5.35 15.52
N ASP A 224 35.85 5.39 14.39
CA ASP A 224 36.12 6.26 13.24
C ASP A 224 35.43 7.63 13.32
N PHE A 225 34.74 7.91 14.42
CA PHE A 225 34.03 9.16 14.66
C PHE A 225 34.50 9.84 15.95
N ALA A 226 34.27 11.15 16.05
CA ALA A 226 34.61 11.91 17.25
C ALA A 226 33.61 11.66 18.38
N MET A 227 34.10 11.64 19.62
CA MET A 227 33.27 11.55 20.81
C MET A 227 32.23 12.69 20.83
N PRO A 228 30.92 12.40 20.75
CA PRO A 228 29.88 13.41 20.85
C PRO A 228 29.79 13.98 22.26
N GLU A 229 29.29 15.20 22.35
CA GLU A 229 29.02 15.84 23.64
C GLU A 229 27.79 15.23 24.32
N PRO A 230 27.79 15.13 25.68
CA PRO A 230 26.62 14.73 26.44
C PRO A 230 25.40 15.63 26.14
N PRO A 231 24.19 15.07 25.93
CA PRO A 231 22.98 15.86 25.77
C PRO A 231 22.66 16.69 27.02
N GLU A 232 22.01 17.83 26.82
CA GLU A 232 21.50 18.66 27.92
C GLU A 232 20.62 17.83 28.88
N GLY A 233 20.83 18.01 30.18
CA GLY A 233 20.09 17.30 31.23
C GLY A 233 20.60 15.89 31.57
N ALA A 234 21.42 15.26 30.72
CA ALA A 234 21.95 13.90 30.99
C ALA A 234 22.82 13.86 32.27
N MET A 235 23.59 14.93 32.51
CA MET A 235 24.44 15.08 33.70
C MET A 235 23.64 15.22 34.99
N SER A 236 22.51 15.96 34.95
CA SER A 236 21.64 16.14 36.10
C SER A 236 21.01 14.83 36.54
N GLY A 237 20.57 13.99 35.58
CA GLY A 237 20.01 12.68 35.91
C GLY A 237 21.04 11.71 36.50
N ALA A 238 22.32 11.85 36.13
CA ALA A 238 23.39 10.99 36.63
C ALA A 238 23.93 11.44 38.00
N ALA A 239 23.52 12.62 38.49
CA ALA A 239 24.02 13.20 39.73
C ALA A 239 23.75 12.33 40.97
N ASP A 240 22.64 11.57 40.93
CA ASP A 240 22.23 10.63 41.99
C ASP A 240 23.00 9.30 41.98
N GLY A 241 24.03 9.17 41.11
CA GLY A 241 24.82 7.95 40.97
C GLY A 241 24.15 6.83 40.18
N ARG A 242 22.94 7.07 39.66
CA ARG A 242 22.25 6.13 38.77
C ARG A 242 22.74 6.31 37.33
N PRO A 243 23.02 5.22 36.59
CA PRO A 243 23.38 5.32 35.19
C PRO A 243 22.22 5.90 34.37
N VAL A 244 22.46 7.02 33.68
CA VAL A 244 21.54 7.61 32.71
C VAL A 244 21.86 7.09 31.33
N LEU A 245 20.84 6.59 30.64
CA LEU A 245 20.97 6.12 29.28
C LEU A 245 20.58 7.20 28.27
N ILE A 246 21.34 7.29 27.19
CA ILE A 246 21.11 8.19 26.07
C ILE A 246 20.74 7.34 24.85
N GLU A 247 19.47 7.41 24.47
CA GLU A 247 18.94 6.63 23.35
C GLU A 247 19.44 7.15 21.98
N PRO A 248 19.59 6.27 20.98
CA PRO A 248 19.90 6.66 19.61
C PRO A 248 18.74 7.47 19.01
N LYS A 249 18.93 8.77 18.82
CA LYS A 249 17.93 9.65 18.15
C LYS A 249 18.19 9.78 16.66
N THR A 250 19.37 10.31 16.31
CA THR A 250 19.74 10.68 14.94
C THR A 250 21.01 9.98 14.45
N ARG A 251 21.78 9.43 15.37
CA ARG A 251 23.03 8.70 15.11
C ARG A 251 22.88 7.27 15.64
N ASN A 252 23.57 6.33 15.03
CA ASN A 252 23.54 4.90 15.39
C ASN A 252 24.43 4.63 16.61
N ILE A 253 24.28 5.45 17.65
CA ILE A 253 25.08 5.40 18.87
C ILE A 253 24.16 5.44 20.07
N MET A 254 24.57 4.72 21.10
CA MET A 254 23.93 4.70 22.39
C MET A 254 24.94 5.14 23.44
N GLY A 255 24.52 6.06 24.32
CA GLY A 255 25.37 6.58 25.38
C GLY A 255 24.89 6.12 26.75
N ALA A 256 25.80 6.08 27.72
CA ALA A 256 25.46 5.92 29.12
C ALA A 256 26.42 6.74 29.98
N ILE A 257 25.87 7.42 30.99
CA ILE A 257 26.61 8.29 31.90
C ILE A 257 26.35 7.83 33.34
N VAL A 258 27.42 7.67 34.12
CA VAL A 258 27.32 7.36 35.56
C VAL A 258 28.33 8.18 36.34
N LYS A 259 27.95 8.67 37.52
CA LYS A 259 28.86 9.36 38.43
C LYS A 259 29.82 8.37 39.08
N LEU A 260 31.11 8.69 39.10
CA LEU A 260 32.11 7.93 39.85
C LEU A 260 31.99 8.22 41.34
N ARG A 261 32.21 7.21 42.18
CA ARG A 261 32.02 7.33 43.64
C ARG A 261 33.31 7.68 44.35
N GLU A 262 34.41 7.08 43.90
CA GLU A 262 35.74 7.25 44.51
C GLU A 262 36.52 8.38 43.84
N ILE A 263 36.17 8.79 42.62
CA ILE A 263 36.82 9.91 41.93
C ILE A 263 35.87 11.11 41.87
N GLU A 264 36.01 12.00 42.86
CA GLU A 264 35.08 13.11 43.09
C GLU A 264 34.93 14.05 41.89
N GLY A 265 33.68 14.46 41.64
CA GLY A 265 33.33 15.42 40.60
C GLY A 265 33.37 14.89 39.17
N LEU A 266 33.67 13.59 38.98
CA LEU A 266 33.76 12.96 37.67
C LEU A 266 32.62 11.98 37.39
N TYR A 267 32.34 11.87 36.10
CA TYR A 267 31.37 10.96 35.54
C TYR A 267 32.06 10.16 34.44
N LEU A 268 31.74 8.89 34.36
CA LEU A 268 32.10 8.04 33.25
C LEU A 268 31.01 8.16 32.18
N TYR A 269 31.41 8.58 30.98
CA TYR A 269 30.58 8.62 29.80
C TYR A 269 31.08 7.60 28.78
N THR A 270 30.25 6.60 28.48
CA THR A 270 30.56 5.53 27.52
C THR A 270 29.60 5.55 26.36
N ILE A 271 30.09 5.15 25.20
CA ILE A 271 29.32 5.05 23.96
C ILE A 271 29.54 3.70 23.32
N ARG A 272 28.45 3.13 22.80
CA ARG A 272 28.47 1.93 21.97
C ARG A 272 27.74 2.20 20.65
N LEU A 273 28.25 1.61 19.57
CA LEU A 273 27.59 1.60 18.27
C LEU A 273 26.39 0.65 18.30
N VAL A 274 25.29 1.09 17.71
CA VAL A 274 24.12 0.26 17.45
C VAL A 274 24.11 -0.05 15.95
N ASP A 275 23.67 -1.24 15.56
CA ASP A 275 23.60 -1.62 14.16
C ASP A 275 22.72 -0.63 13.35
N PRO A 276 23.28 0.03 12.30
CA PRO A 276 22.55 1.00 11.49
C PRO A 276 21.31 0.40 10.81
N GLU A 277 21.35 -0.88 10.43
CA GLU A 277 20.23 -1.55 9.77
C GLU A 277 19.04 -1.69 10.72
N VAL A 278 19.29 -1.90 12.02
CA VAL A 278 18.22 -2.00 13.03
C VAL A 278 17.56 -0.63 13.26
N ILE A 279 18.35 0.45 13.33
CA ILE A 279 17.82 1.81 13.49
C ILE A 279 17.00 2.21 12.25
N LYS A 280 17.51 1.93 11.05
CA LYS A 280 16.82 2.19 9.78
C LYS A 280 15.54 1.38 9.65
N ALA A 281 15.58 0.08 9.98
CA ALA A 281 14.40 -0.78 9.97
C ALA A 281 13.33 -0.26 10.94
N ARG A 282 13.71 0.15 12.15
CA ARG A 282 12.81 0.76 13.12
C ARG A 282 12.14 2.02 12.57
N GLN A 283 12.90 2.90 11.92
CA GLN A 283 12.37 4.13 11.34
C GLN A 283 11.40 3.85 10.18
N ILE A 284 11.75 2.93 9.28
CA ILE A 284 10.89 2.51 8.15
C ILE A 284 9.59 1.90 8.66
N VAL A 285 9.66 1.00 9.64
CA VAL A 285 8.48 0.36 10.22
C VAL A 285 7.57 1.40 10.89
N ARG A 286 8.16 2.40 11.58
CA ARG A 286 7.41 3.48 12.22
C ARG A 286 6.72 4.40 11.19
N SER A 287 7.45 4.85 10.16
CA SER A 287 6.87 5.68 9.10
C SER A 287 5.76 4.96 8.35
N ASN A 288 5.97 3.68 8.05
CA ASN A 288 4.96 2.86 7.38
C ASN A 288 3.74 2.63 8.29
N SER A 289 3.93 2.42 9.59
CA SER A 289 2.81 2.25 10.52
C SER A 289 1.93 3.48 10.64
N ASP A 290 2.51 4.68 10.54
CA ASP A 290 1.77 5.94 10.56
C ASP A 290 1.03 6.17 9.22
N GLU A 291 1.64 5.79 8.09
CA GLU A 291 1.01 5.80 6.77
C GLU A 291 -0.16 4.80 6.66
N TYR A 292 0.01 3.58 7.20
CA TYR A 292 -1.07 2.58 7.26
C TYR A 292 -2.25 3.04 8.12
N ARG A 293 -2.01 3.76 9.22
CA ARG A 293 -3.09 4.37 10.03
C ARG A 293 -3.87 5.41 9.24
N GLY A 294 -3.20 6.22 8.41
CA GLY A 294 -3.87 7.18 7.53
C GLY A 294 -4.64 6.55 6.37
N LEU A 295 -4.18 5.41 5.84
CA LEU A 295 -4.90 4.64 4.82
C LEU A 295 -6.13 3.90 5.38
N GLU A 296 -6.10 3.50 6.66
CA GLU A 296 -7.26 2.92 7.36
C GLU A 296 -8.46 3.88 7.35
N ASP A 297 -8.21 5.21 7.36
CA ASP A 297 -9.25 6.25 7.24
C ASP A 297 -9.80 6.41 5.81
N SER A 298 -9.09 5.94 4.78
CA SER A 298 -9.48 6.05 3.36
C SER A 298 -10.12 4.77 2.79
N ARG A 299 -10.35 3.75 3.63
CA ARG A 299 -10.83 2.40 3.27
C ARG A 299 -12.08 2.36 2.38
N ARG A 300 -12.98 3.35 2.52
CA ARG A 300 -14.20 3.45 1.70
C ARG A 300 -13.94 3.66 0.21
N THR A 301 -12.91 4.44 -0.16
CA THR A 301 -12.68 4.81 -1.57
C THR A 301 -12.13 3.62 -2.38
N SER A 302 -11.22 2.84 -1.79
CA SER A 302 -10.67 1.65 -2.44
C SER A 302 -11.70 0.51 -2.54
N GLN A 303 -12.56 0.34 -1.53
CA GLN A 303 -13.65 -0.65 -1.58
C GLN A 303 -14.65 -0.36 -2.71
N VAL A 304 -15.00 0.91 -2.93
CA VAL A 304 -15.87 1.32 -4.04
C VAL A 304 -15.23 1.04 -5.39
N ALA A 305 -13.91 1.19 -5.52
CA ALA A 305 -13.19 0.96 -6.78
C ALA A 305 -13.22 -0.49 -7.25
N PHE A 306 -13.06 -1.42 -6.31
CA PHE A 306 -13.06 -2.86 -6.60
C PHE A 306 -14.47 -3.44 -6.74
N ALA A 307 -15.47 -2.87 -6.05
CA ALA A 307 -16.85 -3.33 -6.17
C ALA A 307 -17.52 -2.87 -7.49
N LEU A 308 -17.12 -1.72 -8.04
CA LEU A 308 -17.77 -1.11 -9.20
C LEU A 308 -17.83 -2.01 -10.45
N PRO A 309 -16.77 -2.73 -10.85
CA PRO A 309 -16.79 -3.60 -12.04
C PRO A 309 -17.74 -4.80 -11.92
N TYR A 310 -18.21 -5.13 -10.71
CA TYR A 310 -19.15 -6.23 -10.46
C TYR A 310 -20.63 -5.80 -10.48
N LEU A 311 -20.92 -4.49 -10.56
CA LEU A 311 -22.26 -3.91 -10.67
C LEU A 311 -22.67 -3.69 -12.14
#